data_AF-J9RSI7-F1
#
_entry.id   AF-J9RSI7-F1
#
_cell.length_a   1.000
_cell.length_b   1.000
_cell.length_c   1.000
_cell.angle_alpha   90.00
_cell.angle_beta   90.00
_cell.angle_gamma   90.00
#
_symmetry.space_group_name_H-M   'P 1'
#
loop_
_entity.id
_entity.type
_entity.pdbx_description
1 polymer ?
#
loop_
_entity_poly.entity_id
_entity_poly.type
_entity_poly.pdbx_seq_one_letter_code
_entity_poly.pdbx_strand_id
1 'polypeptide(L)'
;MLLTVVLRHDQSQDLEQLQGRLDDHDWWHGFPPAGCEIVSWVVAMGLGQVVTLRLPADRLPAVNVELERRAWGAFATDFYPTYDFVPVRERLTRESDARRAVTP
;
A
#
# COMPACT_ATOMS: atom_id res chain seq x y z
N MET A 1 -7.13 -5.24 -8.80
CA MET A 1 -7.11 -3.90 -8.18
C MET A 1 -5.70 -3.58 -7.68
N LEU A 2 -5.44 -2.31 -7.33
CA LEU A 2 -4.26 -1.93 -6.57
C LEU A 2 -4.66 -1.72 -5.10
N LEU A 3 -3.74 -1.99 -4.19
CA LEU A 3 -3.89 -1.73 -2.77
C LEU A 3 -2.61 -1.07 -2.28
N THR A 4 -2.72 0.14 -1.73
CA THR A 4 -1.59 0.81 -1.08
C THR A 4 -1.68 0.55 0.42
N VAL A 5 -0.66 -0.09 0.98
CA VAL A 5 -0.51 -0.35 2.41
C VAL A 5 0.57 0.58 2.95
N VAL A 6 0.25 1.32 4.01
CA VAL A 6 1.20 2.16 4.75
C VAL A 6 1.48 1.50 6.09
N LEU A 7 2.72 1.06 6.27
CA LEU A 7 3.25 0.45 7.47
C LEU A 7 4.01 1.53 8.26
N ARG A 8 3.31 2.22 9.16
CA ARG A 8 3.90 3.29 9.97
C ARG A 8 4.78 2.69 11.07
N HIS A 9 6.00 3.20 11.18
CA HIS A 9 6.90 2.83 12.27
C HIS A 9 6.37 3.36 13.60
N ASP A 10 6.45 2.52 14.62
CA ASP A 10 6.35 2.95 16.00
C ASP A 10 7.70 3.53 16.44
N GLN A 11 7.76 4.85 16.59
CA GLN A 11 9.00 5.54 16.98
C GLN A 11 9.39 5.33 18.45
N SER A 12 8.59 4.60 19.24
CA SER A 12 8.96 4.20 20.59
C SER A 12 9.87 2.97 20.63
N GLN A 13 10.02 2.26 19.51
CA GLN A 13 10.84 1.05 19.38
C GLN A 13 12.10 1.35 18.57
N ASP A 14 13.21 0.69 18.93
CA ASP A 14 14.41 0.70 18.10
C ASP A 14 14.31 -0.33 16.95
N LEU A 15 15.30 -0.28 16.05
CA LEU A 15 15.33 -1.12 14.86
C LEU A 15 15.48 -2.62 15.19
N GLU A 16 16.19 -2.96 16.27
CA GLU A 16 16.45 -4.34 16.66
C GLU A 16 15.17 -4.99 17.21
N GLN A 17 14.44 -4.26 18.07
CA GLN A 17 13.14 -4.67 18.58
C GLN A 17 12.13 -4.87 17.45
N LEU A 18 12.10 -3.95 16.48
CA LEU A 18 11.23 -4.06 15.32
C LEU A 18 11.57 -5.33 14.50
N GLN A 19 12.84 -5.53 14.18
CA GLN A 19 13.28 -6.68 13.38
C GLN A 19 12.97 -8.01 14.08
N GLY A 20 13.23 -8.11 15.39
CA GLY A 20 12.90 -9.30 16.17
C GLY A 20 11.42 -9.65 16.13
N ARG A 21 10.54 -8.65 16.25
CA ARG A 21 9.08 -8.87 16.10
C ARG A 21 8.72 -9.32 14.70
N LEU A 22 9.30 -8.74 13.65
CA LEU A 22 9.00 -9.16 12.28
C LEU A 22 9.44 -10.61 12.02
N ASP A 23 10.55 -11.03 12.61
CA ASP A 23 11.05 -12.41 12.51
C ASP A 23 10.15 -13.38 13.29
N ASP A 24 9.75 -13.06 14.53
CA ASP A 24 8.83 -13.87 15.35
C ASP A 24 7.48 -14.09 14.66
N HIS A 25 7.02 -13.09 13.90
CA HIS A 25 5.77 -13.12 13.15
C HIS A 25 5.94 -13.69 11.72
N ASP A 26 7.15 -14.11 11.35
CA ASP A 26 7.47 -14.66 10.03
C ASP A 26 7.01 -13.74 8.88
N TRP A 27 7.15 -12.42 9.09
CA TRP A 27 6.70 -11.37 8.18
C TRP A 27 7.29 -11.52 6.78
N TRP A 28 8.60 -11.82 6.70
CA TRP A 28 9.36 -11.82 5.45
C TRP A 28 9.02 -12.97 4.51
N HIS A 29 8.51 -14.09 5.02
CA HIS A 29 8.08 -15.23 4.19
C HIS A 29 6.56 -15.27 4.00
N GLY A 30 5.81 -14.71 4.95
CA GLY A 30 4.34 -14.72 4.93
C GLY A 30 3.69 -13.63 4.09
N PHE A 31 4.32 -12.46 3.99
CA PHE A 31 3.75 -11.31 3.28
C PHE A 31 4.46 -11.04 1.93
N PRO A 32 3.71 -10.79 0.85
CA PRO A 32 2.25 -10.81 0.75
C PRO A 32 1.69 -12.25 0.62
N PRO A 33 0.39 -12.46 0.91
CA PRO A 33 -0.23 -13.77 0.72
C PRO A 33 -0.25 -14.19 -0.75
N ALA A 34 -0.36 -15.50 -0.98
CA ALA A 34 -0.44 -16.09 -2.31
C ALA A 34 -1.54 -15.44 -3.17
N GLY A 35 -1.21 -15.16 -4.43
CA GLY A 35 -2.09 -14.48 -5.39
C GLY A 35 -2.05 -12.95 -5.32
N CYS A 36 -1.16 -12.37 -4.52
CA CYS A 36 -0.87 -10.94 -4.50
C CYS A 36 0.56 -10.68 -5.00
N GLU A 37 0.75 -9.59 -5.73
CA GLU A 37 2.03 -9.17 -6.30
C GLU A 37 2.47 -7.85 -5.67
N ILE A 38 3.73 -7.72 -5.26
CA ILE A 38 4.32 -6.42 -4.89
C ILE A 38 4.66 -5.65 -6.18
N VAL A 39 3.97 -4.53 -6.39
CA VAL A 39 4.25 -3.60 -7.48
C VAL A 39 5.37 -2.63 -7.09
N SER A 40 5.36 -2.18 -5.82
CA SER A 40 6.39 -1.32 -5.26
C SER A 40 6.47 -1.46 -3.75
N TRP A 41 7.65 -1.23 -3.20
CA TRP A 41 7.88 -1.15 -1.76
C TRP A 41 8.94 -0.08 -1.51
N VAL A 42 8.60 0.98 -0.79
CA VAL A 42 9.50 2.09 -0.50
C VAL A 42 9.49 2.45 0.97
N VAL A 43 10.61 2.94 1.49
CA VAL A 43 10.65 3.61 2.80
C VAL A 43 10.42 5.11 2.55
N ALA A 44 9.24 5.59 2.88
CA ALA A 44 8.91 7.01 2.87
C ALA A 44 9.31 7.61 4.23
N MET A 45 10.48 8.24 4.30
CA MET A 45 11.00 8.82 5.54
C MET A 45 9.97 9.76 6.20
N GLY A 46 9.75 9.59 7.50
CA GLY A 46 8.73 10.34 8.26
C GLY A 46 7.31 9.78 8.16
N LEU A 47 7.05 8.85 7.24
CA LEU A 47 5.77 8.16 7.11
C LEU A 47 5.86 6.68 7.55
N GLY A 48 6.87 5.97 7.07
CA GLY A 48 7.01 4.52 7.25
C GLY A 48 7.28 3.82 5.93
N GLN A 49 6.96 2.53 5.85
CA GLN A 49 7.05 1.78 4.61
C GLN A 49 5.74 1.87 3.84
N VAL A 50 5.81 2.04 2.51
CA VAL A 50 4.65 2.08 1.63
C VAL A 50 4.79 0.97 0.62
N VAL A 51 3.83 0.04 0.66
CA VAL A 51 3.77 -1.12 -0.23
C VAL A 51 2.57 -0.95 -1.16
N THR A 52 2.77 -1.11 -2.46
CA THR A 52 1.67 -1.22 -3.41
C THR A 52 1.54 -2.66 -3.86
N LEU A 53 0.38 -3.26 -3.61
CA LEU A 53 0.04 -4.61 -4.07
C LEU A 53 -0.88 -4.56 -5.29
N ARG A 54 -0.69 -5.51 -6.20
CA ARG A 54 -1.66 -5.87 -7.23
C ARG A 54 -2.28 -7.21 -6.87
N LEU A 55 -3.61 -7.26 -6.85
CA LEU A 55 -4.34 -8.46 -6.45
C LEU A 55 -5.74 -8.52 -7.08
N PRO A 56 -6.28 -9.73 -7.27
CA PRO A 56 -7.72 -9.95 -7.43
C PRO A 56 -8.53 -9.41 -6.23
N ALA A 57 -9.76 -8.94 -6.46
CA ALA A 57 -10.55 -8.31 -5.41
C ALA A 57 -10.96 -9.28 -4.29
N ASP A 58 -11.15 -10.56 -4.61
CA ASP A 58 -11.44 -11.65 -3.69
C ASP A 58 -10.26 -11.98 -2.76
N ARG A 59 -9.06 -11.49 -3.04
CA ARG A 59 -7.88 -11.66 -2.18
C ARG A 59 -7.73 -10.59 -1.10
N LEU A 60 -8.54 -9.53 -1.13
CA LEU A 60 -8.47 -8.47 -0.12
C LEU A 60 -8.60 -8.98 1.33
N PRO A 61 -9.53 -9.91 1.67
CA PRO A 61 -9.61 -10.45 3.03
C PRO A 61 -8.35 -11.22 3.45
N ALA A 62 -7.69 -11.92 2.52
CA ALA A 62 -6.45 -12.64 2.81
C ALA A 62 -5.31 -11.67 3.15
N VAL A 63 -5.20 -10.57 2.41
CA VAL A 63 -4.23 -9.51 2.74
C VAL A 63 -4.50 -8.91 4.11
N ASN A 64 -5.78 -8.63 4.43
CA ASN A 64 -6.14 -8.14 5.75
C ASN A 64 -5.63 -9.09 6.84
N VAL A 65 -6.01 -10.38 6.77
CA VAL A 65 -5.61 -11.40 7.76
C VAL A 65 -4.08 -11.52 7.91
N GLU A 66 -3.32 -11.45 6.83
CA GLU A 66 -1.85 -11.49 6.93
C GLU A 66 -1.28 -10.24 7.61
N LEU A 67 -1.84 -9.06 7.37
CA LEU A 67 -1.45 -7.85 8.10
C LEU A 67 -1.81 -7.97 9.59
N GLU A 68 -2.99 -8.51 9.93
CA GLU A 68 -3.38 -8.72 11.34
C GLU A 68 -2.44 -9.69 12.06
N ARG A 69 -2.08 -10.78 11.39
CA ARG A 69 -1.23 -11.83 11.96
C ARG A 69 0.22 -11.39 12.12
N ARG A 70 0.73 -10.60 11.18
CA ARG A 70 2.18 -10.42 11.02
C ARG A 70 2.68 -8.99 11.13
N ALA A 71 1.86 -7.99 10.80
CA ALA A 71 2.27 -6.59 10.85
C ALA A 71 1.84 -5.88 12.14
N TRP A 72 0.70 -6.26 12.72
CA TRP A 72 0.20 -5.63 13.94
C TRP A 72 1.14 -5.85 15.12
N GLY A 73 1.42 -4.76 15.85
CA GLY A 73 2.40 -4.74 16.94
C GLY A 73 3.82 -4.37 16.49
N ALA A 74 4.16 -4.57 15.21
CA ALA A 74 5.38 -4.04 14.60
C ALA A 74 5.12 -2.70 13.88
N PHE A 75 3.95 -2.56 13.24
CA PHE A 75 3.53 -1.36 12.54
C PHE A 75 2.11 -0.95 12.91
N ALA A 76 1.82 0.34 12.80
CA ALA A 76 0.45 0.81 12.60
C ALA A 76 0.13 0.79 11.10
N THR A 77 -0.91 0.08 10.71
CA THR A 77 -1.21 -0.21 9.29
C THR A 77 -2.41 0.61 8.81
N ASP A 78 -2.22 1.39 7.75
CA ASP A 78 -3.31 1.94 6.93
C ASP A 78 -3.35 1.22 5.58
N PHE A 79 -4.53 1.02 4.99
CA PHE A 79 -4.64 0.40 3.66
C PHE A 79 -5.75 1.04 2.81
N TYR A 80 -5.42 1.25 1.54
CA TYR A 80 -6.22 2.02 0.60
C TYR A 80 -6.38 1.27 -0.72
N PRO A 81 -7.55 0.70 -1.02
CA PRO A 81 -7.88 0.23 -2.36
C PRO A 81 -7.75 1.39 -3.35
N THR A 82 -6.93 1.22 -4.39
CA THR A 82 -6.65 2.25 -5.38
C THR A 82 -6.87 1.73 -6.80
N TYR A 83 -7.03 2.68 -7.73
CA TYR A 83 -7.10 2.44 -9.16
C TYR A 83 -6.19 3.43 -9.89
N ASP A 84 -5.77 3.09 -11.10
CA ASP A 84 -4.94 3.98 -11.91
C ASP A 84 -5.78 5.16 -12.41
N PHE A 85 -5.49 6.35 -11.89
CA PHE A 85 -6.19 7.57 -12.24
C PHE A 85 -5.60 8.25 -13.50
N VAL A 86 -4.44 7.83 -13.99
CA VAL A 86 -3.79 8.48 -15.14
C VAL A 86 -4.70 8.54 -16.38
N PRO A 87 -5.38 7.45 -16.80
CA PRO A 87 -6.27 7.50 -17.96
C PRO A 87 -7.45 8.48 -17.77
N VAL A 88 -7.98 8.57 -16.55
CA VAL A 88 -9.06 9.49 -16.21
C VAL A 88 -8.57 10.93 -16.24
N ARG A 89 -7.41 11.20 -15.64
CA ARG A 89 -6.76 12.51 -15.66
C ARG A 89 -6.56 13.01 -17.08
N GLU A 90 -6.01 12.18 -17.97
CA GLU A 90 -5.75 12.55 -19.36
C GLU A 90 -7.02 12.88 -20.13
N ARG A 91 -8.10 12.12 -19.90
CA ARG A 91 -9.42 12.43 -20.47
C ARG A 91 -9.92 13.77 -19.98
N LEU A 92 -9.87 14.02 -18.68
CA LEU A 92 -10.32 15.27 -18.07
C LEU A 92 -9.50 16.48 -18.56
N THR A 93 -8.20 16.31 -18.79
CA THR A 93 -7.35 17.34 -19.40
C THR A 93 -7.84 17.72 -20.79
N ARG A 94 -8.07 16.73 -21.68
CA ARG A 94 -8.58 17.00 -23.05
C ARG A 94 -9.95 17.71 -23.03
N GLU A 95 -10.85 17.26 -22.17
CA GLU A 95 -12.18 17.88 -22.01
C GLU A 95 -12.08 19.31 -21.48
N SER A 96 -11.14 19.57 -20.57
CA SER A 96 -10.87 20.91 -20.04
C SER A 96 -10.36 21.85 -21.12
N ASP A 97 -9.41 21.41 -21.94
CA ASP A 97 -8.85 22.23 -23.01
C ASP A 97 -9.92 22.58 -24.06
N ALA A 98 -10.77 21.61 -24.42
CA ALA A 98 -11.90 21.83 -25.32
C ALA A 98 -12.89 22.88 -24.77
N ARG A 99 -13.21 22.86 -23.47
CA ARG A 99 -14.07 23.89 -22.85
C ARG A 99 -13.45 25.28 -22.90
N ARG A 100 -12.14 25.38 -22.65
CA ARG A 100 -11.42 26.68 -22.66
C ARG A 100 -11.32 27.26 -24.06
N ALA A 101 -11.23 26.43 -25.11
CA ALA A 101 -11.19 26.87 -26.50
C ALA A 101 -12.54 27.41 -27.03
N VAL A 102 -13.65 27.10 -26.36
CA VAL A 102 -15.01 27.52 -26.77
C VAL A 102 -15.44 28.83 -26.08
N THR A 103 -14.75 29.25 -25.01
CA THR A 103 -14.99 30.54 -24.33
C THR A 103 -14.10 31.62 -24.96
N PRO A 104 -14.66 32.65 -25.62
CA PRO A 104 -13.90 33.75 -26.24
C PRO A 104 -13.14 34.62 -25.24
#